data_AF-A0A321L6W8-F1
#
_entry.id   AF-A0A321L6W8-F1
#
_cell.length_a   1.000
_cell.length_b   1.000
_cell.length_c   1.000
_cell.angle_alpha   90.00
_cell.angle_beta   90.00
_cell.angle_gamma   90.00
#
_symmetry.space_group_name_H-M   'P 1'
#
loop_
_entity.id
_entity.type
_entity.pdbx_description
1 polymer ?
#
loop_
_entity_poly.entity_id
_entity_poly.type
_entity_poly.pdbx_seq_one_letter_code
_entity_poly.pdbx_strand_id
1 'polypeptide(L)' 'MQIRGQVILKRIAPGSKSERDAFVLKSAAGDFVLRKQGANPFVQDTEFNTVLGREIDVEGRVLDYLLLVDSWKPA' A
#
# COMPACT_ATOMS: atom_id res chain seq x y z
N MET A 1 -14.22 0.89 0.05
CA MET A 1 -14.21 -0.45 -0.58
C MET A 1 -13.26 -1.33 0.21
N GLN A 2 -13.46 -2.64 0.23
CA GLN A 2 -12.56 -3.58 0.92
C GLN A 2 -11.79 -4.43 -0.09
N ILE A 3 -10.46 -4.48 0.04
CA ILE A 3 -9.56 -5.28 -0.81
C ILE A 3 -8.68 -6.14 0.09
N ARG A 4 -8.64 -7.44 -0.20
CA ARG A 4 -7.76 -8.40 0.47
C ARG A 4 -6.50 -8.62 -0.37
N GLY A 5 -5.34 -8.63 0.28
CA GLY A 5 -4.09 -8.92 -0.42
C GLY A 5 -2.88 -8.98 0.50
N GLN A 6 -1.74 -9.35 -0.07
CA GLN A 6 -0.47 -9.41 0.64
C GLN A 6 0.24 -8.06 0.58
N VAL A 7 0.72 -7.56 1.72
CA VAL A 7 1.58 -6.37 1.75
C VAL A 7 3.00 -6.76 1.39
N ILE A 8 3.57 -6.12 0.38
CA ILE A 8 4.96 -6.28 -0.03
C ILE A 8 5.63 -4.91 -0.14
N LEU A 9 6.95 -4.88 -0.02
CA LEU A 9 7.75 -3.70 -0.35
C LEU A 9 8.23 -3.87 -1.80
N LYS A 10 7.91 -2.91 -2.66
CA LYS A 10 8.23 -2.96 -4.08
C LYS A 10 8.85 -1.63 -4.52
N ARG A 11 9.93 -1.72 -5.31
CA ARG A 11 10.52 -0.58 -6.01
C ARG A 11 9.54 -0.11 -7.10
N ILE A 12 9.11 1.14 -7.03
CA ILE A 12 8.20 1.77 -8.00
C ILE A 12 8.94 2.79 -8.85
N ALA A 13 8.41 3.02 -10.06
CA ALA A 13 8.92 3.98 -11.05
C ALA A 13 10.44 3.88 -11.31
N PRO A 14 10.99 2.67 -11.57
CA PRO A 14 12.41 2.46 -11.76
C PRO A 14 12.97 3.30 -12.91
N GLY A 15 14.13 3.92 -12.71
CA GLY A 15 14.78 4.79 -13.69
C GLY A 15 14.19 6.20 -13.81
N SER A 16 13.25 6.57 -12.92
CA SER A 16 12.64 7.92 -12.90
C SER A 16 13.08 8.73 -11.68
N LYS A 17 12.86 10.04 -11.72
CA LYS A 17 13.05 10.93 -10.54
C LYS A 17 12.14 10.57 -9.35
N SER A 18 11.12 9.75 -9.57
CA SER A 18 10.19 9.28 -8.54
C SER A 18 10.45 7.84 -8.12
N GLU A 19 11.61 7.28 -8.51
CA GLU A 19 12.01 5.96 -8.07
C GLU A 19 12.11 5.92 -6.54
N ARG A 20 11.36 4.99 -5.92
CA ARG A 20 11.40 4.75 -4.48
C ARG A 20 10.87 3.37 -4.14
N ASP A 21 11.17 2.89 -2.95
CA ASP A 21 10.46 1.75 -2.38
C ASP A 21 9.10 2.22 -1.84
N ALA A 22 8.06 1.40 -2.04
CA ALA A 22 6.73 1.68 -1.56
C ALA A 22 6.04 0.38 -1.11
N PHE A 23 5.17 0.50 -0.10
CA PHE A 23 4.30 -0.61 0.27
C PHE A 23 3.24 -0.79 -0.81
N VAL A 24 3.08 -2.04 -1.25
CA VAL A 24 2.13 -2.43 -2.27
C VAL A 24 1.27 -3.56 -1.74
N LEU A 25 -0.05 -3.44 -1.92
CA LEU A 25 -0.99 -4.51 -1.71
C LEU A 25 -1.10 -5.32 -3.00
N LYS A 26 -0.54 -6.52 -2.99
CA LYS A 26 -0.69 -7.49 -4.07
C LYS A 26 -2.00 -8.25 -3.86
N SER A 27 -3.00 -7.96 -4.69
CA SER A 27 -4.34 -8.56 -4.59
C SER A 27 -4.75 -9.23 -5.91
N ALA A 28 -5.82 -10.02 -5.88
CA ALA A 28 -6.41 -10.58 -7.10
C ALA A 28 -6.99 -9.52 -8.05
N ALA A 29 -7.30 -8.32 -7.52
CA ALA A 29 -7.80 -7.18 -8.31
C ALA A 29 -6.66 -6.34 -8.95
N GLY A 30 -5.42 -6.58 -8.55
CA GLY A 30 -4.25 -5.81 -9.00
C GLY A 30 -3.30 -5.44 -7.85
N ASP A 31 -2.20 -4.79 -8.23
CA ASP A 31 -1.21 -4.24 -7.32
C ASP A 31 -1.55 -2.77 -7.02
N PHE A 32 -1.69 -2.43 -5.73
CA PHE A 32 -1.99 -1.07 -5.32
C PHE A 32 -0.94 -0.52 -4.36
N VAL A 33 -0.40 0.68 -4.64
CA VAL A 33 0.48 1.38 -3.71
C VAL A 33 -0.34 1.83 -2.51
N LEU A 34 0.03 1.37 -1.32
CA LEU A 34 -0.65 1.70 -0.07
C LEU A 34 -0.26 3.10 0.40
N ARG A 35 -1.25 3.92 0.70
CA ARG A 35 -1.07 5.21 1.38
C ARG A 35 -2.16 5.41 2.41
N LYS A 36 -1.80 5.61 3.68
CA LYS A 36 -2.78 5.97 4.69
C LYS A 36 -3.29 7.40 4.47
N GLN A 37 -4.60 7.58 4.59
CA GLN A 37 -5.21 8.90 4.49
C GLN A 37 -4.67 9.83 5.59
N GLY A 38 -4.19 11.01 5.21
CA GLY A 38 -3.65 12.00 6.16
C GLY A 38 -2.23 11.72 6.68
N ALA A 39 -1.57 10.63 6.24
CA ALA A 39 -0.19 10.35 6.64
C ALA A 39 0.81 11.30 5.96
N ASN A 40 1.87 11.68 6.71
CA ASN A 40 2.93 12.56 6.23
C ASN A 40 3.65 11.91 5.02
N PRO A 41 3.73 12.58 3.86
CA PRO A 41 4.39 12.07 2.64
C PRO A 41 5.84 11.61 2.83
N PHE A 42 6.53 12.08 3.88
CA PHE A 42 7.93 11.77 4.18
C PHE A 42 8.12 10.68 5.23
N VAL A 43 7.05 10.25 5.92
CA VAL A 43 7.10 9.27 7.03
C VAL A 43 6.21 8.04 6.75
N GLN A 44 5.60 7.99 5.56
CA GLN A 44 4.67 6.95 5.10
C GLN A 44 5.26 5.53 5.15
N ASP A 45 6.59 5.39 5.15
CA ASP A 45 7.26 4.10 4.98
C ASP A 45 7.30 3.21 6.23
N THR A 46 6.67 3.63 7.34
CA THR A 46 6.76 2.86 8.59
C THR A 46 5.47 2.21 9.05
N GLU A 47 4.31 2.76 8.69
CA GLU A 47 3.02 2.29 9.24
C GLU A 47 2.67 0.86 8.81
N PHE A 48 3.07 0.48 7.60
CA PHE A 48 2.82 -0.86 7.05
C PHE A 48 3.92 -1.88 7.37
N ASN A 49 5.01 -1.49 8.05
CA ASN A 49 6.08 -2.43 8.42
C ASN A 49 5.58 -3.58 9.29
N THR A 50 4.59 -3.31 10.15
CA THR A 50 3.99 -4.31 11.06
C THR A 50 3.24 -5.43 10.34
N VAL A 51 2.81 -5.17 9.10
CA VAL A 51 2.04 -6.09 8.26
C VAL A 51 2.78 -6.49 6.99
N LEU A 52 4.04 -6.08 6.83
CA LEU A 52 4.86 -6.45 5.68
C LEU A 52 5.00 -7.97 5.58
N GLY A 53 4.76 -8.52 4.39
CA GLY A 53 4.73 -9.95 4.10
C GLY A 53 3.44 -10.66 4.50
N ARG A 54 2.53 -9.99 5.21
CA ARG A 54 1.27 -10.57 5.68
C ARG A 54 0.12 -10.27 4.73
N GLU A 55 -0.90 -11.12 4.78
CA GLU A 55 -2.17 -10.87 4.13
C GLU A 55 -3.08 -10.07 5.06
N ILE A 56 -3.66 -9.00 4.52
CA ILE A 56 -4.55 -8.10 5.26
C ILE A 56 -5.79 -7.78 4.43
N ASP A 57 -6.87 -7.48 5.15
CA ASP A 57 -8.03 -6.80 4.58
C ASP A 57 -7.86 -5.29 4.75
N VAL A 58 -7.87 -4.57 3.64
CA VAL A 58 -7.71 -3.11 3.60
C VAL A 58 -9.02 -2.47 3.21
N GLU A 59 -9.47 -1.50 4.00
CA GLU A 59 -10.59 -0.63 3.67
C GLU A 59 -10.09 0.74 3.21
N GLY A 60 -10.62 1.22 2.08
CA GLY A 60 -10.22 2.50 1.53
C GLY A 60 -10.81 2.85 0.17
N ARG A 61 -10.12 3.76 -0.53
CA ARG A 61 -10.47 4.21 -1.89
C ARG A 61 -9.28 4.02 -2.84
N VAL A 62 -9.55 3.39 -3.98
CA VAL A 62 -8.59 3.29 -5.08
C VAL A 62 -8.61 4.58 -5.91
N LEU A 63 -7.44 5.11 -6.19
CA LEU A 63 -7.16 6.22 -7.09
C LEU A 63 -6.09 5.76 -8.07
N ASP A 64 -6.53 5.27 -9.23
CA ASP A 64 -5.64 4.67 -10.24
C ASP A 64 -4.83 3.49 -9.64
N TYR A 65 -3.51 3.62 -9.52
CA TYR A 65 -2.64 2.60 -8.91
C TYR A 65 -2.45 2.76 -7.39
N LEU A 66 -3.07 3.78 -6.78
CA LEU A 66 -2.94 4.09 -5.36
C LEU A 66 -4.16 3.57 -4.59
N LEU A 67 -3.96 2.93 -3.45
CA LEU A 67 -5.01 2.67 -2.48
C LEU A 67 -4.83 3.61 -1.29
N LEU A 68 -5.73 4.60 -1.17
CA LEU A 68 -5.87 5.41 0.02
C LEU A 68 -6.54 4.57 1.10
N VAL A 69 -5.79 4.25 2.14
CA VAL A 69 -6.19 3.37 3.23
C VAL A 69 -6.83 4.20 4.34
N ASP A 70 -8.06 3.83 4.68
CA ASP A 70 -8.80 4.36 5.81
C ASP A 70 -8.55 3.48 7.05
N SER A 71 -8.61 2.15 6.89
CA SER A 71 -8.29 1.17 7.93
C SER A 71 -7.80 -0.16 7.35
N TRP A 72 -7.17 -1.00 8.17
CA TRP A 72 -6.83 -2.37 7.79
C TRP A 72 -6.85 -3.31 8.99
N LYS A 73 -7.01 -4.60 8.71
CA LYS A 73 -6.93 -5.67 9.70
C LYS A 73 -6.23 -6.91 9.13
N PRO A 74 -5.58 -7.73 9.98
CA PRO A 74 -5.12 -9.05 9.56
C PRO A 74 -6.28 -9.89 8.98
N ALA A 75 -6.02 -10.61 7.90
CA ALA A 75 -6.97 -11.53 7.27
C ALA A 75 -7.07 -12.88 7.99
#